data_AF-A0AAE7TFL5-F1
#
_entry.id   AF-A0AAE7TFL5-F1
#
_cell.length_a   1.000
_cell.length_b   1.000
_cell.length_c   1.000
_cell.angle_alpha   90.00
_cell.angle_beta   90.00
_cell.angle_gamma   90.00
#
_symmetry.space_group_name_H-M   'P 1'
#
loop_
_entity.id
_entity.type
_entity.pdbx_description
1 polymer ?
#
loop_
_entity_poly.entity_id
_entity_poly.type
_entity_poly.pdbx_seq_one_letter_code
_entity_poly.pdbx_strand_id
1 'polypeptide(L)'
;MNWGARRKCVRGAHFRQAWFCFHFSVSTVIAAAGVAFQLEAQDEGLARETLGIAGSKTPLPSMWPGKSMDLSDSKYQDAGWAVLAGVFATRSATLGATGVSAIFDGERSLIKMCGTDCFDRDTLVGDLGSRWMLPDITYKPWPTCRWMHQPLTRASVLNQKFATSPRVVPGHCNGRSVRWKQGCHRLTLSIGTAWDLRYVVR
;
A
#
# COMPACT_ATOMS: atom_id res chain seq x y z
N MET A 1 -16.30 17.16 9.58
CA MET A 1 -15.38 16.73 8.49
C MET A 1 -15.87 17.28 7.16
N ASN A 2 -15.13 18.22 6.55
CA ASN A 2 -15.55 18.95 5.35
C ASN A 2 -15.17 18.19 4.06
N TRP A 3 -16.16 17.52 3.45
CA TRP A 3 -15.99 16.69 2.25
C TRP A 3 -15.61 17.47 0.97
N GLY A 4 -15.71 18.80 0.96
CA GLY A 4 -15.45 19.64 -0.21
C GLY A 4 -13.97 19.74 -0.59
N ALA A 5 -13.07 19.81 0.40
CA ALA A 5 -11.63 19.94 0.18
C ALA A 5 -11.02 18.67 -0.46
N ARG A 6 -11.49 17.48 -0.04
CA ARG A 6 -11.04 16.18 -0.60
C ARG A 6 -11.30 16.05 -2.11
N ARG A 7 -12.33 16.70 -2.67
CA ARG A 7 -12.70 16.55 -4.10
C ARG A 7 -11.75 17.26 -5.06
N LYS A 8 -11.04 18.32 -4.63
CA LYS A 8 -10.12 19.06 -5.51
C LYS A 8 -8.83 18.28 -5.80
N CYS A 9 -8.37 17.44 -4.86
CA CYS A 9 -7.10 16.73 -4.96
C CYS A 9 -7.10 15.52 -5.90
N VAL A 10 -8.28 15.03 -6.30
CA VAL A 10 -8.45 13.78 -7.05
C VAL A 10 -8.45 14.01 -8.59
N ARG A 11 -8.28 15.26 -9.05
CA ARG A 11 -8.50 15.63 -10.47
C ARG A 11 -7.26 15.92 -11.31
N GLY A 12 -6.04 15.83 -10.77
CA GLY A 12 -4.80 16.03 -11.53
C GLY A 12 -4.45 14.86 -12.46
N ALA A 13 -3.90 15.13 -13.64
CA ALA A 13 -3.51 14.09 -14.63
C ALA A 13 -2.44 13.12 -14.09
N HIS A 14 -1.55 13.58 -13.20
CA HIS A 14 -0.52 12.79 -12.52
C HIS A 14 -1.09 11.77 -11.51
N PHE A 15 -2.30 12.01 -11.02
CA PHE A 15 -2.97 11.19 -10.02
C PHE A 15 -3.31 9.78 -10.54
N ARG A 16 -3.43 9.56 -11.85
CA ARG A 16 -3.84 8.25 -12.39
C ARG A 16 -2.74 7.20 -12.42
N GLN A 17 -1.46 7.59 -12.39
CA GLN A 17 -0.32 6.66 -12.49
C GLN A 17 0.46 6.52 -11.18
N ALA A 18 0.53 7.57 -10.36
CA ALA A 18 1.35 7.57 -9.14
C ALA A 18 0.63 7.03 -7.89
N TRP A 19 -0.71 7.04 -7.87
CA TRP A 19 -1.48 6.91 -6.62
C TRP A 19 -1.30 5.59 -5.87
N PHE A 20 -1.18 4.48 -6.58
CA PHE A 20 -1.08 3.16 -5.96
C PHE A 20 0.37 2.71 -5.78
N CYS A 21 1.25 3.15 -6.69
CA CYS A 21 2.66 2.82 -6.66
C CYS A 21 3.33 3.44 -5.42
N PHE A 22 3.31 4.77 -5.26
CA PHE A 22 4.16 5.43 -4.26
C PHE A 22 3.68 5.26 -2.80
N HIS A 23 2.39 4.94 -2.60
CA HIS A 23 1.76 5.10 -1.29
C HIS A 23 2.30 4.12 -0.23
N PHE A 24 2.49 2.84 -0.58
CA PHE A 24 2.87 1.84 0.42
C PHE A 24 4.35 1.91 0.84
N SER A 25 5.28 2.11 -0.11
CA SER A 25 6.71 2.10 0.21
C SER A 25 7.10 3.30 1.04
N VAL A 26 6.68 4.51 0.65
CA VAL A 26 6.97 5.76 1.37
C VAL A 26 6.48 5.69 2.81
N SER A 27 5.20 5.34 3.02
CA SER A 27 4.64 5.29 4.38
C SER A 27 5.34 4.25 5.24
N THR A 28 5.70 3.10 4.67
CA THR A 28 6.35 2.01 5.41
C THR A 28 7.78 2.36 5.79
N VAL A 29 8.54 2.99 4.90
CA VAL A 29 9.92 3.46 5.18
C VAL A 29 9.91 4.50 6.30
N ILE A 30 9.05 5.52 6.19
CA ILE A 30 8.97 6.59 7.19
C ILE A 30 8.47 6.07 8.54
N ALA A 31 7.50 5.13 8.54
CA ALA A 31 7.04 4.50 9.78
C ALA A 31 8.14 3.64 10.43
N ALA A 32 8.90 2.87 9.63
CA ALA A 32 10.00 2.05 10.14
C ALA A 32 11.13 2.90 10.73
N ALA A 33 11.50 3.99 10.04
CA ALA A 33 12.42 4.99 10.57
C ALA A 33 11.87 5.59 11.88
N GLY A 34 10.59 6.01 11.87
CA GLY A 34 9.78 6.41 13.02
C GLY A 34 10.01 5.58 14.28
N VAL A 35 9.74 4.28 14.15
CA VAL A 35 9.89 3.33 15.25
C VAL A 35 11.36 3.16 15.63
N ALA A 36 12.26 3.06 14.66
CA ALA A 36 13.68 2.81 14.92
C ALA A 36 14.35 3.97 15.67
N PHE A 37 14.14 5.24 15.26
CA PHE A 37 14.75 6.37 15.96
C PHE A 37 14.14 6.59 17.35
N GLN A 38 12.86 6.23 17.56
CA GLN A 38 12.24 6.22 18.88
C GLN A 38 12.86 5.15 19.79
N LEU A 39 13.12 3.95 19.26
CA LEU A 39 13.80 2.89 20.02
C LEU A 39 15.25 3.22 20.35
N GLU A 40 15.95 3.98 19.48
CA GLU A 40 17.30 4.49 19.74
C GLU A 40 17.32 5.77 20.59
N ALA A 41 16.15 6.30 20.98
CA ALA A 41 16.02 7.56 21.72
C ALA A 41 16.78 8.74 21.07
N GLN A 42 16.74 8.83 19.73
CA GLN A 42 17.35 9.93 18.99
C GLN A 42 16.70 11.26 19.36
N ASP A 43 17.52 12.32 19.48
CA ASP A 43 17.01 13.68 19.63
C ASP A 43 16.35 14.19 18.32
N GLU A 44 15.72 15.37 18.39
CA GLU A 44 15.02 15.97 17.24
C GLU A 44 15.95 16.20 16.03
N GLY A 45 17.20 16.61 16.28
CA GLY A 45 18.17 16.86 15.23
C GLY A 45 18.51 15.58 14.48
N LEU A 46 18.83 14.52 15.22
CA LEU A 46 19.18 13.23 14.65
C LEU A 46 17.98 12.54 13.99
N ALA A 47 16.78 12.66 14.57
CA ALA A 47 15.55 12.17 13.98
C ALA A 47 15.25 12.87 12.64
N ARG A 48 15.51 14.17 12.52
CA ARG A 48 15.39 14.90 11.26
C ARG A 48 16.36 14.38 10.19
N GLU A 49 17.62 14.14 10.56
CA GLU A 49 18.59 13.54 9.63
C GLU A 49 18.13 12.14 9.19
N THR A 50 17.68 11.31 10.13
CA THR A 50 17.11 9.98 9.87
C THR A 50 15.96 10.05 8.87
N LEU A 51 14.99 10.95 9.06
CA LEU A 51 13.85 11.12 8.15
C LEU A 51 14.29 11.61 6.77
N GLY A 52 15.28 12.50 6.69
CA GLY A 52 15.87 12.97 5.44
C GLY A 52 16.56 11.84 4.66
N ILE A 53 17.33 11.00 5.34
CA ILE A 53 17.96 9.81 4.74
C ILE A 53 16.87 8.83 4.29
N ALA A 54 15.92 8.49 5.17
CA ALA A 54 14.85 7.53 4.89
C ALA A 54 14.02 7.93 3.67
N GLY A 55 13.60 9.20 3.60
CA GLY A 55 12.87 9.73 2.45
C GLY A 55 13.65 9.60 1.14
N SER A 56 14.95 9.94 1.14
CA SER A 56 15.81 9.80 -0.05
C SER A 56 16.11 8.36 -0.46
N LYS A 57 16.00 7.41 0.48
CA LYS A 57 16.24 5.98 0.25
C LYS A 57 14.95 5.17 0.10
N THR A 58 13.82 5.85 -0.07
CA THR A 58 12.56 5.16 -0.31
C THR A 58 12.63 4.39 -1.62
N PRO A 59 12.41 3.06 -1.61
CA PRO A 59 12.46 2.28 -2.82
C PRO A 59 11.27 2.63 -3.72
N LEU A 60 11.52 2.66 -5.02
CA LEU A 60 10.44 2.67 -5.97
C LEU A 60 9.68 1.35 -5.84
N PRO A 61 8.35 1.41 -5.72
CA PRO A 61 7.49 0.24 -5.59
C PRO A 61 7.65 -0.67 -6.82
N SER A 62 8.15 -1.89 -6.61
CA SER A 62 8.24 -2.89 -7.69
C SER A 62 6.89 -3.60 -7.94
N MET A 63 5.87 -3.29 -7.14
CA MET A 63 4.64 -4.06 -7.04
C MET A 63 3.79 -4.12 -8.32
N TRP A 64 4.04 -3.26 -9.31
CA TRP A 64 3.31 -3.32 -10.57
C TRP A 64 4.15 -3.98 -11.66
N PRO A 65 3.89 -5.26 -11.99
CA PRO A 65 4.37 -5.80 -13.25
C PRO A 65 3.80 -4.93 -14.36
N GLY A 66 4.63 -4.28 -15.18
CA GLY A 66 4.15 -3.36 -16.21
C GLY A 66 3.03 -3.94 -17.08
N LYS A 67 3.37 -4.69 -18.13
CA LYS A 67 2.39 -5.43 -18.95
C LYS A 67 2.42 -6.94 -18.68
N SER A 68 3.23 -7.42 -17.73
CA SER A 68 3.39 -8.85 -17.50
C SER A 68 2.24 -9.40 -16.66
N MET A 69 1.71 -10.54 -17.09
CA MET A 69 0.69 -11.30 -16.35
C MET A 69 1.32 -12.22 -15.30
N ASP A 70 2.64 -12.45 -15.40
CA ASP A 70 3.41 -13.16 -14.39
C ASP A 70 3.71 -12.21 -13.23
N LEU A 71 3.07 -12.49 -12.10
CA LEU A 71 3.28 -11.77 -10.86
C LEU A 71 4.48 -12.40 -10.13
N SER A 72 5.52 -11.60 -9.92
CA SER A 72 6.74 -11.99 -9.19
C SER A 72 6.52 -12.07 -7.68
N ASP A 73 7.23 -13.00 -7.02
CA ASP A 73 7.33 -13.09 -5.56
C ASP A 73 7.97 -11.86 -4.91
N SER A 74 8.64 -11.01 -5.70
CA SER A 74 9.22 -9.75 -5.24
C SER A 74 8.20 -8.83 -4.56
N LYS A 75 6.92 -8.90 -4.93
CA LYS A 75 5.86 -8.09 -4.27
C LYS A 75 5.78 -8.35 -2.76
N TYR A 76 6.14 -9.55 -2.30
CA TYR A 76 6.13 -9.91 -0.88
C TYR A 76 7.38 -9.39 -0.16
N GLN A 77 8.46 -9.13 -0.91
CA GLN A 77 9.70 -8.59 -0.39
C GLN A 77 9.64 -7.06 -0.24
N ASP A 78 8.78 -6.36 -0.99
CA ASP A 78 8.66 -4.89 -0.97
C ASP A 78 8.51 -4.32 0.46
N ALA A 79 7.69 -4.97 1.30
CA ALA A 79 7.50 -4.54 2.69
C ALA A 79 8.78 -4.68 3.53
N GLY A 80 9.47 -5.81 3.41
CA GLY A 80 10.73 -6.05 4.10
C GLY A 80 11.82 -5.08 3.64
N TRP A 81 11.87 -4.80 2.34
CA TRP A 81 12.83 -3.85 1.77
C TRP A 81 12.57 -2.41 2.24
N ALA A 82 11.31 -2.01 2.33
CA ALA A 82 10.92 -0.72 2.89
C ALA A 82 11.32 -0.57 4.37
N VAL A 83 11.09 -1.61 5.17
CA VAL A 83 11.52 -1.61 6.59
C VAL A 83 13.05 -1.52 6.70
N LEU A 84 13.78 -2.28 5.89
CA LEU A 84 15.24 -2.26 5.86
C LEU A 84 15.77 -0.85 5.57
N ALA A 85 15.19 -0.14 4.60
CA ALA A 85 15.60 1.22 4.27
C ALA A 85 15.41 2.21 5.42
N GLY A 86 14.30 2.11 6.17
CA GLY A 86 14.05 2.96 7.35
C GLY A 86 15.01 2.69 8.52
N VAL A 87 15.27 1.42 8.81
CA VAL A 87 16.26 1.03 9.83
C VAL A 87 17.67 1.44 9.41
N PHE A 88 18.02 1.22 8.14
CA PHE A 88 19.31 1.65 7.58
C PHE A 88 19.50 3.16 7.72
N ALA A 89 18.46 3.96 7.44
CA ALA A 89 18.51 5.41 7.60
C ALA A 89 18.79 5.83 9.04
N THR A 90 18.13 5.19 10.00
CA THR A 90 18.31 5.44 11.43
C THR A 90 19.75 5.16 11.85
N ARG A 91 20.28 3.98 11.50
CA ARG A 91 21.67 3.60 11.78
C ARG A 91 22.68 4.52 11.11
N SER A 92 22.40 4.96 9.88
CA SER A 92 23.27 5.87 9.14
C SER A 92 23.36 7.23 9.84
N ALA A 93 22.23 7.79 10.26
CA ALA A 93 22.19 9.03 11.01
C ALA A 93 22.96 8.92 12.32
N THR A 94 22.74 7.85 13.10
CA THR A 94 23.47 7.58 14.36
C THR A 94 24.99 7.52 14.16
N LEU A 95 25.46 7.11 12.97
CA LEU A 95 26.87 7.09 12.60
C LEU A 95 27.40 8.41 12.01
N GLY A 96 26.59 9.48 12.02
CA GLY A 96 26.97 10.81 11.57
C GLY A 96 26.64 11.13 10.10
N ALA A 97 25.88 10.29 9.41
CA ALA A 97 25.38 10.63 8.07
C ALA A 97 24.30 11.71 8.16
N THR A 98 24.25 12.58 7.14
CA THR A 98 23.24 13.65 7.04
C THR A 98 22.18 13.31 6.01
N GLY A 99 20.96 13.79 6.27
CA GLY A 99 19.79 13.61 5.42
C GLY A 99 19.51 14.81 4.53
N VAL A 100 18.62 14.63 3.56
CA VAL A 100 18.09 15.76 2.78
C VAL A 100 17.26 16.64 3.71
N SER A 101 17.65 17.90 3.85
CA SER A 101 16.93 18.86 4.67
C SER A 101 15.53 19.11 4.12
N ALA A 102 14.55 19.23 5.02
CA ALA A 102 13.17 19.53 4.67
C ALA A 102 12.59 18.58 3.59
N ILE A 103 12.89 17.28 3.67
CA ILE A 103 12.48 16.26 2.70
C ILE A 103 10.96 16.23 2.43
N PHE A 104 10.15 16.70 3.37
CA PHE A 104 8.68 16.79 3.24
C PHE A 104 8.18 18.12 2.69
N ASP A 105 9.01 19.16 2.61
CA ASP A 105 8.60 20.53 2.29
C ASP A 105 9.12 21.01 0.92
N GLY A 106 8.44 22.01 0.37
CA GLY A 106 8.84 22.67 -0.88
C GLY A 106 8.43 21.94 -2.17
N GLU A 107 8.87 22.51 -3.30
CA GLU A 107 8.47 22.07 -4.65
C GLU A 107 9.03 20.70 -5.03
N ARG A 108 10.17 20.33 -4.44
CA ARG A 108 10.86 19.05 -4.68
C ARG A 108 10.72 18.09 -3.50
N SER A 109 9.67 18.26 -2.69
CA SER A 109 9.39 17.40 -1.55
C SER A 109 9.07 15.97 -1.98
N LEU A 110 9.38 15.02 -1.09
CA LEU A 110 8.95 13.63 -1.21
C LEU A 110 7.44 13.53 -1.41
N ILE A 111 6.67 14.39 -0.75
CA ILE A 111 5.20 14.42 -0.84
C ILE A 111 4.76 14.75 -2.27
N LYS A 112 5.32 15.78 -2.89
CA LYS A 112 5.04 16.11 -4.30
C LYS A 112 5.54 15.01 -5.25
N MET A 113 6.69 14.40 -4.95
CA MET A 113 7.22 13.27 -5.72
C MET A 113 6.30 12.04 -5.68
N CYS A 114 5.47 11.88 -4.63
CA CYS A 114 4.43 10.85 -4.58
C CYS A 114 3.26 11.10 -5.56
N GLY A 115 3.28 12.20 -6.30
CA GLY A 115 2.26 12.54 -7.30
C GLY A 115 0.98 13.12 -6.70
N THR A 116 1.07 13.73 -5.50
CA THR A 116 -0.03 14.49 -4.91
C THR A 116 0.27 15.98 -4.90
N ASP A 117 -0.61 16.76 -5.51
CA ASP A 117 -0.56 18.23 -5.50
C ASP A 117 -1.24 18.81 -4.25
N CYS A 118 -1.89 17.96 -3.48
CA CYS A 118 -2.52 18.30 -2.22
C CYS A 118 -1.88 17.54 -1.08
N PHE A 119 -1.47 18.27 -0.06
CA PHE A 119 -1.08 17.68 1.20
C PHE A 119 -1.67 18.52 2.33
N ASP A 120 -2.41 17.84 3.19
CA ASP A 120 -2.88 18.42 4.44
C ASP A 120 -1.93 17.94 5.55
N ARG A 121 -1.15 18.87 6.08
CA ARG A 121 -0.18 18.60 7.15
C ARG A 121 -0.86 18.01 8.38
N ASP A 122 -2.07 18.46 8.70
CA ASP A 122 -2.79 18.02 9.90
C ASP A 122 -3.19 16.55 9.79
N THR A 123 -3.36 16.04 8.56
CA THR A 123 -3.59 14.60 8.32
C THR A 123 -2.37 13.74 8.71
N LEU A 124 -1.15 14.29 8.64
CA LEU A 124 0.08 13.56 8.98
C LEU A 124 0.47 13.71 10.46
N VAL A 125 0.40 14.93 11.00
CA VAL A 125 0.96 15.23 12.33
C VAL A 125 -0.06 15.74 13.35
N GLY A 126 -1.30 16.03 12.96
CA GLY A 126 -2.26 16.77 13.80
C GLY A 126 -2.71 16.04 15.06
N ASP A 127 -2.88 14.72 14.99
CA ASP A 127 -3.38 13.90 16.10
C ASP A 127 -2.31 12.93 16.66
N LEU A 128 -1.02 13.24 16.48
CA LEU A 128 0.05 12.37 16.99
C LEU A 128 -0.02 12.27 18.53
N GLY A 129 0.05 11.04 19.04
CA GLY A 129 -0.03 10.74 20.47
C GLY A 129 -1.46 10.69 21.05
N SER A 130 -2.45 11.27 20.37
CA SER A 130 -3.85 11.24 20.81
C SER A 130 -4.71 10.24 20.02
N ARG A 131 -4.42 10.06 18.72
CA ARG A 131 -5.13 9.13 17.84
C ARG A 131 -4.22 8.01 17.36
N TRP A 132 -4.67 6.78 17.62
CA TRP A 132 -4.04 5.57 17.11
C TRP A 132 -4.85 4.99 15.95
N MET A 133 -4.19 4.64 14.84
CA MET A 133 -4.85 4.01 13.68
C MET A 133 -4.93 2.47 13.79
N LEU A 134 -4.32 1.88 14.82
CA LEU A 134 -4.37 0.44 15.08
C LEU A 134 -5.81 -0.12 15.16
N PRO A 135 -6.78 0.53 15.81
CA PRO A 135 -8.17 0.06 15.85
C PRO A 135 -8.84 0.03 14.47
N ASP A 136 -8.35 0.82 13.50
CA ASP A 136 -8.90 0.92 12.15
C ASP A 136 -8.34 -0.15 11.19
N ILE A 137 -7.41 -1.00 11.65
CA ILE A 137 -6.82 -2.05 10.81
C ILE A 137 -7.85 -3.14 10.48
N THR A 138 -7.78 -3.65 9.25
CA THR A 138 -8.67 -4.73 8.79
C THR A 138 -7.92 -6.05 8.75
N TYR A 139 -8.45 -7.06 9.44
CA TYR A 139 -7.96 -8.44 9.33
C TYR A 139 -8.47 -9.08 8.03
N LYS A 140 -7.59 -9.82 7.34
CA LYS A 140 -7.97 -10.50 6.10
C LYS A 140 -8.65 -11.84 6.42
N PRO A 141 -9.92 -12.05 6.04
CA PRO A 141 -10.56 -13.37 6.17
C PRO A 141 -10.00 -14.41 5.19
N TRP A 142 -9.47 -13.97 4.04
CA TRP A 142 -8.82 -14.82 3.04
C TRP A 142 -7.46 -14.25 2.61
N PRO A 143 -6.47 -15.10 2.28
CA PRO A 143 -5.13 -14.71 1.85
C PRO A 143 -5.10 -14.20 0.40
N THR A 144 -6.07 -13.37 0.04
CA THR A 144 -6.25 -12.79 -1.29
C THR A 144 -6.09 -11.27 -1.25
N CYS A 145 -6.09 -10.64 -2.43
CA CYS A 145 -6.18 -9.19 -2.49
C CYS A 145 -7.48 -8.68 -1.83
N ARG A 146 -7.45 -7.47 -1.23
CA ARG A 146 -8.60 -6.83 -0.58
C ARG A 146 -9.82 -6.73 -1.49
N TRP A 147 -9.61 -6.52 -2.80
CA TRP A 147 -10.69 -6.44 -3.79
C TRP A 147 -11.49 -7.75 -3.93
N MET A 148 -10.91 -8.88 -3.52
CA MET A 148 -11.51 -10.21 -3.60
C MET A 148 -12.44 -10.51 -2.42
N HIS A 149 -12.27 -9.79 -1.30
CA HIS A 149 -12.95 -10.13 -0.06
C HIS A 149 -14.46 -9.96 -0.17
N GLN A 150 -14.94 -8.89 -0.80
CA GLN A 150 -16.38 -8.65 -0.98
C GLN A 150 -17.08 -9.74 -1.80
N PRO A 151 -16.58 -10.13 -3.00
CA PRO A 151 -17.09 -11.29 -3.72
C PRO A 151 -17.05 -12.59 -2.91
N LEU A 152 -15.95 -12.86 -2.19
CA LEU A 152 -15.77 -14.10 -1.43
C LEU A 152 -16.71 -14.20 -0.24
N THR A 153 -16.91 -13.09 0.49
CA THR A 153 -17.92 -13.02 1.55
C THR A 153 -19.30 -13.37 0.99
N ARG A 154 -19.66 -12.82 -0.16
CA ARG A 154 -20.97 -13.10 -0.77
C ARG A 154 -21.10 -14.54 -1.24
N ALA A 155 -20.05 -15.11 -1.84
CA ALA A 155 -20.03 -16.50 -2.25
C ALA A 155 -20.17 -17.45 -1.06
N SER A 156 -19.46 -17.18 0.04
CA SER A 156 -19.53 -17.97 1.27
C SER A 156 -20.95 -18.01 1.86
N VAL A 157 -21.63 -16.87 1.91
CA VAL A 157 -23.04 -16.78 2.37
C VAL A 157 -23.98 -17.56 1.46
N LEU A 158 -23.77 -17.53 0.14
CA LEU A 158 -24.58 -18.31 -0.81
C LEU A 158 -24.36 -19.82 -0.64
N ASN A 159 -23.11 -20.26 -0.50
CA ASN A 159 -22.80 -21.67 -0.28
C ASN A 159 -23.44 -22.22 1.01
N GLN A 160 -23.45 -21.45 2.09
CA GLN A 160 -24.13 -21.83 3.32
C GLN A 160 -25.66 -21.98 3.16
N LYS A 161 -26.27 -21.18 2.28
CA LYS A 161 -27.73 -21.21 2.02
C LYS A 161 -28.15 -22.30 1.04
N PHE A 162 -27.27 -22.73 0.13
CA PHE A 162 -27.59 -23.63 -0.98
C PHE A 162 -26.75 -24.93 -0.99
N ALA A 163 -26.24 -25.34 0.18
CA ALA A 163 -25.31 -26.46 0.37
C ALA A 163 -25.76 -27.84 -0.19
N THR A 164 -26.99 -27.98 -0.69
CA THR A 164 -27.56 -29.25 -1.17
C THR A 164 -27.66 -29.39 -2.70
N SER A 165 -27.23 -28.41 -3.51
CA SER A 165 -27.19 -28.61 -4.97
C SER A 165 -26.09 -27.77 -5.64
N PRO A 166 -25.02 -28.37 -6.21
CA PRO A 166 -24.05 -27.64 -7.00
C PRO A 166 -24.69 -27.23 -8.33
N ARG A 167 -25.33 -26.07 -8.37
CA ARG A 167 -25.74 -25.41 -9.62
C ARG A 167 -24.71 -24.36 -9.99
N VAL A 168 -24.21 -24.43 -11.23
CA VAL A 168 -23.40 -23.37 -11.83
C VAL A 168 -24.26 -22.10 -11.90
N VAL A 169 -23.96 -21.11 -11.05
CA VAL A 169 -24.63 -19.80 -11.10
C VAL A 169 -23.80 -18.86 -11.95
N PRO A 170 -24.30 -18.33 -13.08
CA PRO A 170 -23.58 -17.33 -13.87
C PRO A 170 -23.42 -16.02 -13.07
N GLY A 171 -22.18 -15.61 -12.80
CA GLY A 171 -21.88 -14.38 -12.06
C GLY A 171 -21.68 -13.16 -12.97
N HIS A 172 -22.29 -12.03 -12.65
CA HIS A 172 -21.99 -10.71 -13.23
C HIS A 172 -21.46 -9.77 -12.14
N CYS A 173 -20.28 -9.18 -12.37
CA CYS A 173 -19.70 -8.18 -11.48
C CYS A 173 -19.74 -6.79 -12.13
N ASN A 174 -20.68 -5.96 -11.68
CA ASN A 174 -20.63 -4.50 -11.74
C ASN A 174 -20.63 -3.80 -13.14
N GLY A 175 -21.55 -4.19 -14.03
CA GLY A 175 -21.99 -3.32 -15.16
C GLY A 175 -20.93 -2.87 -16.18
N ARG A 176 -19.70 -3.38 -16.09
CA ARG A 176 -18.63 -3.18 -17.05
C ARG A 176 -18.21 -4.53 -17.59
N SER A 177 -18.23 -4.69 -18.90
CA SER A 177 -17.68 -5.86 -19.57
C SER A 177 -16.17 -5.93 -19.31
N VAL A 178 -15.76 -6.69 -18.30
CA VAL A 178 -14.37 -7.08 -18.15
C VAL A 178 -14.12 -8.14 -19.23
N ARG A 179 -13.23 -7.86 -20.19
CA ARG A 179 -12.88 -8.80 -21.24
C ARG A 179 -11.99 -9.89 -20.62
N TRP A 180 -12.63 -10.98 -20.19
CA TRP A 180 -11.96 -12.14 -19.59
C TRP A 180 -11.16 -12.89 -20.65
N LYS A 181 -9.82 -12.79 -20.63
CA LYS A 181 -8.98 -13.67 -21.46
C LYS A 181 -8.84 -15.03 -20.78
N GLN A 182 -9.21 -16.05 -21.53
CA GLN A 182 -9.12 -17.46 -21.16
C GLN A 182 -7.65 -17.91 -21.19
N GLY A 183 -7.25 -18.68 -20.18
CA GLY A 183 -5.96 -19.35 -20.09
C GLY A 183 -6.05 -20.38 -18.98
N CYS A 184 -6.22 -21.64 -19.36
CA CYS A 184 -6.26 -22.78 -18.46
C CYS A 184 -4.81 -23.08 -18.03
N HIS A 185 -4.44 -22.74 -16.79
CA HIS A 185 -3.13 -23.12 -16.25
C HIS A 185 -3.27 -23.86 -14.92
N ARG A 186 -2.43 -24.89 -14.81
CA ARG A 186 -2.25 -25.89 -13.76
C ARG A 186 -2.36 -25.29 -12.34
N LEU A 187 -3.07 -25.97 -11.45
CA LEU A 187 -3.25 -25.65 -10.03
C LEU A 187 -1.89 -25.54 -9.32
N THR A 188 -1.34 -24.34 -9.25
CA THR A 188 -0.35 -23.97 -8.25
C THR A 188 -0.93 -22.80 -7.46
N LEU A 189 -0.74 -22.79 -6.14
CA LEU A 189 -0.97 -21.64 -5.24
C LEU A 189 0.00 -20.50 -5.63
N SER A 190 -0.12 -20.02 -6.86
CA SER A 190 0.72 -18.97 -7.42
C SER A 190 0.09 -17.62 -7.13
N ILE A 191 0.91 -16.58 -7.14
CA ILE A 191 0.47 -15.20 -6.88
C ILE A 191 -0.72 -14.80 -7.75
N GLY A 192 -0.79 -15.27 -9.00
CA GLY A 192 -1.90 -15.04 -9.92
C GLY A 192 -3.27 -15.40 -9.34
N THR A 193 -3.34 -16.48 -8.56
CA THR A 193 -4.61 -16.97 -8.00
C THR A 193 -5.18 -16.06 -6.91
N ALA A 194 -4.33 -15.33 -6.17
CA ALA A 194 -4.75 -14.40 -5.11
C ALA A 194 -5.50 -13.16 -5.65
N TRP A 195 -5.51 -12.96 -6.96
CA TRP A 195 -6.15 -11.85 -7.68
C TRP A 195 -7.27 -12.30 -8.62
N ASP A 196 -7.57 -13.59 -8.74
CA ASP A 196 -8.52 -14.12 -9.74
C ASP A 196 -9.68 -14.90 -9.10
N LEU A 197 -10.90 -14.38 -9.29
CA LEU A 197 -12.13 -14.91 -8.65
C LEU A 197 -12.47 -16.32 -9.12
N ARG A 198 -12.04 -16.71 -10.31
CA ARG A 198 -12.31 -18.04 -10.89
C ARG A 198 -11.65 -19.16 -10.09
N TYR A 199 -10.56 -18.86 -9.40
CA TYR A 199 -9.80 -19.85 -8.64
C TYR A 199 -10.19 -19.90 -7.17
N VAL A 200 -10.74 -18.81 -6.62
CA VAL A 200 -11.05 -18.73 -5.18
C VAL A 200 -12.51 -19.14 -4.86
N VAL A 201 -13.44 -19.07 -5.82
CA VAL A 201 -14.88 -19.36 -5.62
C VAL A 201 -15.27 -20.76 -6.14
N ARG A 202 -14.46 -21.80 -5.92
CA ARG A 202 -14.86 -23.17 -6.26
C ARG A 202 -15.75 -23.80 -5.18
#